data_AF-A0A059X8S9-F1
#
_entry.id   AF-A0A059X8S9-F1
#
_cell.length_a   1.000
_cell.length_b   1.000
_cell.length_c   1.000
_cell.angle_alpha   90.00
_cell.angle_beta   90.00
_cell.angle_gamma   90.00
#
_symmetry.space_group_name_H-M   'P 1'
#
loop_
_entity.id
_entity.type
_entity.pdbx_description
1 polymer ?
#
loop_
_entity_poly.entity_id
_entity_poly.type
_entity_poly.pdbx_seq_one_letter_code
_entity_poly.pdbx_strand_id
1 'polypeptide(L)'
;MGRKNYDSLPDAYKPLPNRTNIVVTRQRAFSAPGCIVVHNIDDALNLARTRGESEAFVIGGAEIYTLALANANRLYLTEIEADVDGDTYFPSFDKAQWKEVSRKHHDADQRHAYAFDFVVYERIA
;
A
#
# COMPACT_ATOMS: atom_id res chain seq x y z
N MET A 1 -0.64 -6.57 2.83
CA MET A 1 0.09 -6.67 1.54
C MET A 1 -0.31 -7.93 0.80
N GLY A 2 -0.12 -7.99 -0.51
CA GLY A 2 -0.38 -9.20 -1.30
C GLY A 2 0.82 -10.13 -1.30
N ARG A 3 0.60 -11.43 -1.55
CA ARG A 3 1.67 -12.46 -1.56
C ARG A 3 2.86 -12.09 -2.44
N LYS A 4 2.65 -11.64 -3.69
CA LYS A 4 3.75 -11.26 -4.58
C LYS A 4 4.58 -10.09 -4.04
N ASN A 5 3.93 -9.12 -3.39
CA ASN A 5 4.59 -7.99 -2.75
C ASN A 5 5.36 -8.41 -1.49
N TYR A 6 4.85 -9.39 -0.75
CA TYR A 6 5.59 -10.01 0.34
C TYR A 6 6.84 -10.71 -0.20
N ASP A 7 6.70 -11.54 -1.25
CA ASP A 7 7.82 -12.28 -1.84
C ASP A 7 8.95 -11.35 -2.34
N SER A 8 8.59 -10.17 -2.87
CA SER A 8 9.55 -9.18 -3.39
C SER A 8 10.32 -8.40 -2.32
N LEU A 9 9.91 -8.46 -1.05
CA LEU A 9 10.71 -7.86 0.02
C LEU A 9 12.06 -8.60 0.11
N PRO A 10 13.16 -7.92 0.45
CA PRO A 10 14.39 -8.62 0.81
C PRO A 10 14.20 -9.40 2.11
N ASP A 11 14.82 -10.57 2.23
CA ASP A 11 14.61 -11.46 3.38
C ASP A 11 15.03 -10.83 4.72
N ALA A 12 16.04 -9.94 4.71
CA ALA A 12 16.45 -9.17 5.87
C ALA A 12 15.35 -8.24 6.43
N TYR A 13 14.31 -7.96 5.65
CA TYR A 13 13.19 -7.10 6.02
C TYR A 13 11.86 -7.86 6.14
N LYS A 14 11.88 -9.20 6.11
CA LYS A 14 10.69 -10.04 6.32
C LYS A 14 10.67 -10.61 7.75
N PRO A 15 9.56 -10.44 8.51
CA PRO A 15 8.50 -9.44 8.32
C PRO A 15 9.00 -8.02 8.59
N LEU A 16 8.25 -7.00 8.16
CA LEU A 16 8.60 -5.61 8.44
C LEU A 16 8.59 -5.36 9.96
N PRO A 17 9.66 -4.80 10.55
CA PRO A 17 9.77 -4.68 12.00
C PRO A 17 8.78 -3.66 12.56
N ASN A 18 8.41 -3.89 13.83
CA ASN A 18 7.55 -3.04 14.66
C ASN A 18 6.13 -2.83 14.10
N ARG A 19 5.64 -3.75 13.28
CA ARG A 19 4.33 -3.69 12.62
C ARG A 19 3.67 -5.06 12.52
N THR A 20 2.35 -5.08 12.62
CA THR A 20 1.55 -6.27 12.29
C THR A 20 1.59 -6.49 10.77
N ASN A 21 2.21 -7.58 10.32
CA ASN A 21 2.30 -7.92 8.91
C ASN A 21 1.15 -8.86 8.51
N ILE A 22 0.27 -8.42 7.62
CA ILE A 22 -0.84 -9.23 7.08
C ILE A 22 -0.59 -9.50 5.59
N VAL A 23 -0.53 -10.78 5.22
CA VAL A 23 -0.35 -11.24 3.84
C VAL A 23 -1.66 -11.82 3.31
N VAL A 24 -2.17 -11.24 2.21
CA VAL A 24 -3.38 -11.70 1.53
C VAL A 24 -2.99 -12.63 0.37
N THR A 25 -3.55 -13.84 0.36
CA THR A 25 -3.27 -14.85 -0.66
C THR A 25 -4.43 -15.82 -0.87
N ARG A 26 -4.68 -16.22 -2.13
CA ARG A 26 -5.62 -17.30 -2.45
C ARG A 26 -5.04 -18.71 -2.20
N GLN A 27 -3.73 -18.82 -1.98
CA GLN A 27 -3.06 -20.10 -1.74
C GLN A 27 -3.24 -20.53 -0.28
N ARG A 28 -4.14 -21.49 -0.02
CA ARG A 28 -4.45 -21.93 1.34
C ARG A 28 -3.29 -22.58 2.09
N ALA A 29 -2.34 -23.17 1.38
CA ALA A 29 -1.15 -23.80 1.97
C ALA A 29 0.04 -22.82 2.14
N PHE A 30 -0.14 -21.54 1.80
CA PHE A 30 0.94 -20.56 1.92
C PHE A 30 1.22 -20.21 3.38
N SER A 31 2.50 -20.13 3.72
CA SER A 31 2.98 -19.75 5.05
C SER A 31 3.97 -18.60 4.93
N ALA A 32 3.85 -17.62 5.82
CA ALA A 32 4.79 -16.52 5.98
C ALA A 32 5.12 -16.38 7.47
N PRO A 33 6.25 -16.96 7.95
CA PRO A 33 6.64 -16.90 9.35
C PRO A 33 6.66 -15.46 9.88
N GLY A 34 6.08 -15.24 11.06
CA GLY A 34 5.98 -13.91 11.67
C GLY A 34 4.93 -12.99 11.04
N CYS A 35 4.22 -13.43 10.00
CA CYS A 35 3.08 -12.74 9.41
C CYS A 35 1.77 -13.46 9.73
N ILE A 36 0.66 -12.74 9.53
CA ILE A 36 -0.68 -13.32 9.55
C ILE A 36 -1.13 -13.51 8.11
N VAL A 37 -1.52 -14.73 7.76
CA VAL A 37 -1.99 -15.05 6.42
C VAL A 37 -3.52 -15.06 6.41
N VAL A 38 -4.11 -14.31 5.49
CA VAL A 38 -5.56 -14.27 5.25
C VAL A 38 -5.86 -14.48 3.77
N HIS A 39 -7.12 -14.79 3.44
CA HIS A 39 -7.49 -15.27 2.11
C HIS A 39 -8.38 -14.33 1.29
N ASN A 40 -8.72 -13.18 1.85
CA ASN A 40 -9.39 -12.08 1.16
C ASN A 40 -9.04 -10.75 1.83
N ILE A 41 -9.39 -9.64 1.17
CA ILE A 41 -9.06 -8.29 1.68
C ILE A 41 -9.90 -7.91 2.90
N ASP A 42 -11.15 -8.35 2.96
CA ASP A 42 -12.08 -7.98 4.03
C ASP A 42 -11.62 -8.56 5.38
N ASP A 43 -11.13 -9.80 5.40
CA ASP A 43 -10.52 -10.44 6.56
C ASP A 43 -9.29 -9.64 7.04
N ALA A 44 -8.46 -9.13 6.12
CA ALA A 44 -7.30 -8.32 6.47
C ALA A 44 -7.71 -7.01 7.15
N LEU A 45 -8.71 -6.32 6.58
CA LEU A 45 -9.22 -5.06 7.11
C LEU A 45 -9.94 -5.26 8.44
N ASN A 46 -10.75 -6.32 8.57
CA ASN A 46 -11.44 -6.67 9.81
C ASN A 46 -10.45 -7.06 10.92
N LEU A 47 -9.37 -7.77 10.58
CA LEU A 47 -8.33 -8.09 11.53
C LEU A 47 -7.64 -6.84 12.07
N ALA A 48 -7.33 -5.86 11.21
CA ALA A 48 -6.76 -4.60 11.64
C ALA A 48 -7.71 -3.83 12.58
N ARG A 49 -9.01 -3.77 12.25
CA ARG A 49 -10.05 -3.14 13.08
C ARG A 49 -10.19 -3.81 14.45
N THR A 50 -10.28 -5.14 14.48
CA THR A 50 -10.50 -5.91 15.72
C THR A 50 -9.30 -5.91 16.65
N ARG A 51 -8.08 -5.67 16.13
CA ARG A 51 -6.87 -5.51 16.94
C ARG A 51 -6.71 -4.12 17.54
N GLY A 52 -7.60 -3.18 17.23
CA GLY A 52 -7.52 -1.80 17.73
C GLY A 52 -6.32 -1.04 17.19
N GLU A 53 -5.80 -1.44 16.03
CA GLU A 53 -4.73 -0.70 15.35
C GLU A 53 -5.27 0.68 14.94
N SER A 54 -4.45 1.72 15.09
CA SER A 54 -4.85 3.10 14.78
C SER A 54 -5.01 3.34 13.28
N GLU A 55 -4.17 2.70 12.46
CA GLU A 55 -4.19 2.85 11.01
C GLU A 55 -3.72 1.56 10.32
N ALA A 56 -4.47 1.14 9.30
CA ALA A 56 -4.15 -0.03 8.47
C ALA A 56 -3.53 0.43 7.14
N PHE A 57 -2.24 0.17 6.95
CA PHE A 57 -1.54 0.50 5.70
C PHE A 57 -1.61 -0.64 4.68
N VAL A 58 -2.27 -0.37 3.56
CA VAL A 58 -2.23 -1.26 2.39
C VAL A 58 -1.02 -0.90 1.55
N ILE A 59 0.00 -1.75 1.56
CA ILE A 59 1.27 -1.50 0.86
C ILE A 59 1.39 -2.22 -0.50
N GLY A 60 0.24 -2.50 -1.13
CA GLY A 60 0.18 -3.13 -2.45
C GLY A 60 0.30 -4.65 -2.48
N GLY A 61 0.50 -5.29 -3.63
CA GLY A 61 0.66 -4.67 -4.97
C GLY A 61 -0.67 -4.27 -5.65
N ALA A 62 -0.65 -4.03 -6.97
CA ALA A 62 -1.78 -3.51 -7.76
C ALA A 62 -3.14 -4.16 -7.46
N GLU A 63 -3.22 -5.49 -7.46
CA GLU A 63 -4.47 -6.20 -7.15
C GLU A 63 -5.00 -5.87 -5.74
N ILE A 64 -4.11 -5.75 -4.76
CA ILE A 64 -4.50 -5.42 -3.39
C ILE A 64 -4.93 -3.95 -3.29
N TYR A 65 -4.28 -3.03 -4.02
CA TYR A 65 -4.75 -1.66 -4.12
C TYR A 65 -6.17 -1.62 -4.70
N THR A 66 -6.43 -2.32 -5.82
CA THR A 66 -7.76 -2.38 -6.43
C THR A 66 -8.82 -2.88 -5.45
N LEU A 67 -8.52 -3.95 -4.72
CA LEU A 67 -9.45 -4.54 -3.74
C LEU A 67 -9.68 -3.63 -2.52
N ALA A 68 -8.66 -2.90 -2.07
CA ALA A 68 -8.74 -2.10 -0.85
C ALA A 68 -9.23 -0.66 -1.08
N LEU A 69 -9.08 -0.12 -2.29
CA LEU A 69 -9.30 1.30 -2.59
C LEU A 69 -10.71 1.76 -2.18
N ALA A 70 -11.75 0.95 -2.37
CA ALA A 70 -13.12 1.27 -1.97
C ALA A 70 -13.28 1.48 -0.45
N ASN A 71 -12.43 0.86 0.36
CA ASN A 71 -12.43 0.96 1.82
C ASN A 71 -11.42 2.00 2.34
N ALA A 72 -10.58 2.58 1.48
CA ALA A 72 -9.53 3.49 1.90
C ALA A 72 -10.10 4.86 2.31
N ASN A 73 -9.63 5.40 3.43
CA ASN A 73 -9.98 6.75 3.91
C ASN A 73 -8.93 7.80 3.53
N ARG A 74 -7.69 7.37 3.30
CA ARG A 74 -6.53 8.22 3.00
C ARG A 74 -5.63 7.54 1.99
N LEU A 75 -5.05 8.31 1.07
CA LEU A 75 -3.99 7.87 0.17
C LEU A 75 -2.72 8.64 0.51
N TYR A 76 -1.63 7.90 0.76
CA TYR A 76 -0.28 8.44 0.82
C TYR A 76 0.41 8.06 -0.49
N LEU A 77 0.56 9.02 -1.39
CA LEU A 77 1.14 8.80 -2.71
C LEU A 77 2.48 9.52 -2.81
N THR A 78 3.45 8.85 -3.44
CA THR A 78 4.65 9.50 -3.97
C THR A 78 4.43 9.68 -5.46
N GLU A 79 4.21 10.92 -5.89
CA GLU A 79 4.06 11.28 -7.32
C GLU A 79 5.45 11.60 -7.86
N ILE A 80 6.04 10.68 -8.62
CA ILE A 80 7.39 10.85 -9.21
C ILE A 80 7.24 11.57 -10.56
N GLU A 81 7.97 12.67 -10.75
CA GLU A 81 7.97 13.46 -11.99
C GLU A 81 8.88 12.81 -13.04
N ALA A 82 8.42 11.68 -13.59
CA ALA A 82 9.14 10.92 -14.60
C ALA A 82 8.20 10.14 -15.51
N ASP A 83 8.55 10.06 -16.79
CA ASP A 83 7.98 9.12 -17.74
C ASP A 83 8.85 7.86 -17.79
N VAL A 84 8.29 6.73 -17.35
CA VAL A 84 9.01 5.44 -17.27
C VAL A 84 8.17 4.30 -17.85
N ASP A 85 8.84 3.31 -18.43
CA ASP A 85 8.19 2.07 -18.87
C ASP A 85 7.75 1.24 -17.66
N GLY A 86 6.54 0.68 -17.73
CA GLY A 86 5.98 -0.16 -16.65
C GLY A 86 4.90 -1.11 -17.13
N ASP A 87 4.76 -2.24 -16.43
CA ASP A 87 3.77 -3.29 -16.73
C ASP A 87 2.64 -3.37 -15.69
N THR A 88 2.76 -2.61 -14.59
CA THR A 88 1.89 -2.67 -13.42
C THR A 88 1.52 -1.26 -12.99
N TYR A 89 0.22 -1.00 -12.88
CA TYR A 89 -0.33 0.34 -12.64
C TYR A 89 -1.11 0.39 -11.33
N PHE A 90 -1.08 1.55 -10.66
CA PHE A 90 -2.02 1.84 -9.57
C PHE A 90 -3.45 1.90 -10.14
N PRO A 91 -4.48 1.42 -9.43
CA PRO A 91 -5.85 1.48 -9.93
C PRO A 91 -6.28 2.92 -10.21
N SER A 92 -6.99 3.13 -11.32
CA SER A 92 -7.68 4.39 -11.57
C SER A 92 -8.70 4.66 -10.45
N PHE A 93 -8.76 5.90 -9.98
CA PHE A 93 -9.72 6.31 -8.96
C PHE A 93 -10.34 7.65 -9.32
N ASP A 94 -11.59 7.85 -8.92
CA ASP A 94 -12.31 9.10 -9.14
C ASP A 94 -11.75 10.18 -8.22
N LYS A 95 -10.97 11.11 -8.81
CA LYS A 95 -10.36 12.23 -8.07
C LYS A 95 -11.41 13.11 -7.40
N ALA A 96 -12.66 13.15 -7.87
CA ALA A 96 -13.72 13.94 -7.24
C ALA A 96 -14.12 13.40 -5.85
N GLN A 97 -13.76 12.15 -5.52
CA GLN A 97 -13.97 11.57 -4.20
C GLN A 97 -12.86 11.90 -3.19
N TRP A 98 -11.82 12.62 -3.62
CA TRP A 98 -10.62 12.83 -2.82
C TRP A 98 -10.24 14.30 -2.78
N LYS A 99 -9.80 14.74 -1.60
CA LYS A 99 -9.25 16.06 -1.37
C LYS A 99 -7.77 15.93 -1.08
N GLU A 100 -6.93 16.62 -1.84
CA GLU A 100 -5.53 16.81 -1.46
C GLU A 100 -5.47 17.66 -0.19
N VAL A 101 -4.84 17.13 0.86
CA VAL A 101 -4.70 17.79 2.17
C VAL A 101 -3.25 18.16 2.50
N SER A 102 -2.29 17.58 1.79
CA SER A 102 -0.87 17.90 1.94
C SER A 102 -0.11 17.56 0.66
N ARG A 103 0.82 18.44 0.28
CA ARG A 103 1.84 18.19 -0.75
C ARG A 103 3.18 18.70 -0.25
N LYS A 104 4.21 17.86 -0.36
CA LYS A 104 5.58 18.22 -0.03
C LYS A 104 6.49 17.88 -1.21
N HIS A 105 7.02 18.92 -1.83
CA HIS A 105 7.91 18.81 -2.98
C HIS A 105 9.34 18.46 -2.59
N HIS A 106 9.97 17.65 -3.42
CA HIS A 106 11.37 17.27 -3.36
C HIS A 106 11.98 17.35 -4.76
N ASP A 107 12.94 18.27 -4.94
CA ASP A 107 13.73 18.33 -6.17
C ASP A 107 14.57 17.05 -6.35
N ALA A 108 14.94 16.78 -7.60
CA ALA A 108 15.95 15.77 -7.89
C ALA A 108 17.27 16.10 -7.17
N ASP A 109 17.92 15.08 -6.60
CA ASP A 109 19.17 15.23 -5.86
C ASP A 109 20.15 14.08 -6.20
N GLN A 110 21.31 14.04 -5.54
CA GLN A 110 22.31 12.99 -5.78
C GLN A 110 21.81 11.57 -5.44
N ARG A 111 20.72 11.43 -4.71
CA ARG A 111 20.12 10.14 -4.30
C ARG A 111 18.86 9.81 -5.11
N HIS A 112 18.18 10.80 -5.67
CA HIS A 112 16.92 10.65 -6.40
C HIS A 112 17.04 11.28 -7.78
N ALA A 113 17.02 10.44 -8.83
CA ALA A 113 17.20 10.87 -10.21
C ALA A 113 16.08 11.79 -10.74
N TYR A 114 14.91 11.75 -10.10
CA TYR A 114 13.72 12.52 -10.49
C TYR A 114 13.18 13.28 -9.29
N ALA A 115 12.60 14.44 -9.56
CA ALA A 115 11.80 15.15 -8.57
C ALA A 115 10.56 14.32 -8.22
N PHE A 116 10.05 14.49 -7.00
CA PHE A 116 8.83 13.83 -6.58
C PHE A 116 8.10 14.63 -5.50
N ASP A 117 6.81 14.38 -5.39
CA ASP A 117 5.97 14.94 -4.34
C ASP A 117 5.48 13.84 -3.41
N PHE A 118 5.57 14.07 -2.10
CA PHE A 118 4.74 13.33 -1.15
C PHE A 118 3.38 14.02 -1.06
N VAL A 119 2.34 13.32 -1.51
CA VAL A 119 0.97 13.83 -1.58
C VAL A 119 0.07 12.98 -0.68
N VAL A 120 -0.74 13.67 0.12
CA VAL A 120 -1.74 13.04 0.97
C VAL A 120 -3.12 13.46 0.51
N TYR A 121 -3.95 12.48 0.19
CA TYR A 121 -5.35 12.68 -0.13
C TYR A 121 -6.23 12.09 0.98
N GLU A 122 -7.29 12.79 1.35
CA GLU A 122 -8.35 12.28 2.22
C GLU A 122 -9.64 12.12 1.42
N ARG A 123 -10.40 11.05 1.70
CA ARG A 123 -11.68 10.84 1.04
C ARG A 123 -12.67 11.90 1.50
N ILE A 124 -13.38 12.50 0.55
CA ILE A 124 -14.49 13.43 0.81
C ILE A 124 -15.69 12.61 1.28
N ALA A 125 -16.23 12.97 2.44
CA ALA A 125 -17.45 12.36 3.00
C ALA A 125 -18.71 12.84 2.29
#